data_AF-F6R9K5-F1
#
_entry.id   AF-F6R9K5-F1
#
_cell.length_a   1.000
_cell.length_b   1.000
_cell.length_c   1.000
_cell.angle_alpha   90.00
_cell.angle_beta   90.00
_cell.angle_gamma   90.00
#
_symmetry.space_group_name_H-M   'P 1'
#
loop_
_entity.id
_entity.type
_entity.pdbx_description
1 polymer ?
#
loop_
_entity_poly.entity_id
_entity_poly.type
_entity_poly.pdbx_seq_one_letter_code
_entity_poly.pdbx_strand_id
1 'polypeptide(L)'
;MASNIALELCKGLYTWTSVAVIAVSLFYIWWRRPHNFPPGPRGLPLIGVLPFLGRFPGEVFKKWSLEYGPVMSIRMGRSDVVVVNTGDSFREAFVEQGANTSGRPPDIMFAQVTGDKGLVFKDYSANFKATKKWILRTLSQYGLGRRGMEEKIQEEADCLAGYLRTKVGKPVDFKLSLYCLTSNVVSLIMSGRRYDYEDEEHQKRLELIHLIFGDPNDAPKLLLIDLFPALKYLPVFKTANDKLRSRMKAVLGFTRSNIEEHKKTFEKDDIRDFIDTFLAEMKFGNETSRDNFT
;
A
#
# COMPACT_ATOMS: atom_id res chain seq x y z
N MET A 1 -15.75 -7.74 63.96
CA MET A 1 -15.96 -6.71 62.93
C MET A 1 -14.63 -6.09 62.45
N ALA A 2 -13.74 -5.62 63.35
CA ALA A 2 -12.45 -5.01 62.97
C ALA A 2 -11.47 -5.94 62.20
N SER A 3 -11.40 -7.24 62.55
CA SER A 3 -10.51 -8.21 61.87
C SER A 3 -10.86 -8.42 60.39
N ASN A 4 -12.15 -8.46 60.05
CA ASN A 4 -12.60 -8.61 58.66
C ASN A 4 -12.29 -7.35 57.83
N ILE A 5 -12.38 -6.16 58.44
CA ILE A 5 -12.05 -4.89 57.76
C ILE A 5 -10.55 -4.82 57.46
N ALA A 6 -9.70 -5.20 58.42
CA ALA A 6 -8.25 -5.23 58.20
C ALA A 6 -7.84 -6.24 57.11
N LEU A 7 -8.48 -7.41 57.06
CA LEU A 7 -8.22 -8.42 56.04
C LEU A 7 -8.62 -7.94 54.64
N GLU A 8 -9.77 -7.29 54.49
CA GLU A 8 -10.23 -6.73 53.21
C GLU A 8 -9.35 -5.56 52.74
N LEU A 9 -8.88 -4.71 53.66
CA LEU A 9 -7.90 -3.65 53.34
C LEU A 9 -6.55 -4.23 52.89
N CYS A 10 -6.06 -5.28 53.54
CA CYS A 10 -4.82 -5.96 53.14
C CYS A 10 -4.94 -6.65 51.77
N LYS A 11 -6.07 -7.32 51.50
CA LYS A 11 -6.35 -7.92 50.18
C LYS A 11 -6.41 -6.84 49.10
N GLY A 12 -7.07 -5.72 49.37
CA GLY A 12 -7.12 -4.56 48.48
C GLY A 12 -5.73 -4.00 48.20
N LEU A 13 -4.91 -3.78 49.23
CA LEU A 13 -3.55 -3.28 49.05
C LEU A 13 -2.67 -4.26 48.24
N TYR A 14 -2.79 -5.56 48.48
CA TYR A 14 -2.08 -6.59 47.71
C TYR A 14 -2.54 -6.64 46.24
N THR A 15 -3.84 -6.49 45.97
CA THR A 15 -4.33 -6.46 44.59
C THR A 15 -3.86 -5.20 43.86
N TRP A 16 -3.94 -4.02 44.48
CA TRP A 16 -3.46 -2.77 43.88
C TRP A 16 -1.96 -2.75 43.62
N THR A 17 -1.14 -3.26 44.55
CA THR A 17 0.31 -3.37 44.36
C THR A 17 0.65 -4.36 43.26
N SER A 18 -0.04 -5.51 43.20
CA SER A 18 0.15 -6.50 42.12
C SER A 18 -0.22 -5.94 40.75
N VAL A 19 -1.35 -5.23 40.65
CA VAL A 19 -1.77 -4.54 39.42
C VAL A 19 -0.75 -3.47 39.01
N ALA A 20 -0.24 -2.69 39.97
CA ALA A 20 0.78 -1.68 39.70
C ALA A 20 2.09 -2.29 39.19
N VAL A 21 2.57 -3.38 39.80
CA VAL A 21 3.78 -4.09 39.36
C VAL A 21 3.60 -4.66 37.96
N ILE A 22 2.43 -5.25 37.66
CA ILE A 22 2.13 -5.76 36.31
C ILE A 22 2.08 -4.60 35.31
N ALA A 23 1.41 -3.50 35.63
CA ALA A 23 1.32 -2.33 34.77
C ALA A 23 2.70 -1.72 34.48
N VAL A 24 3.54 -1.57 35.51
CA VAL A 24 4.92 -1.08 35.36
C VAL A 24 5.78 -2.06 34.56
N SER A 25 5.63 -3.36 34.78
CA SER A 25 6.37 -4.39 34.02
C SER A 25 5.96 -4.39 32.54
N LEU A 26 4.66 -4.34 32.26
CA LEU A 26 4.14 -4.21 30.90
C LEU A 26 4.58 -2.91 30.25
N PHE A 27 4.58 -1.81 31.01
CA PHE A 27 5.08 -0.52 30.54
C PHE A 27 6.57 -0.57 30.23
N TYR A 28 7.38 -1.18 31.10
CA TYR A 28 8.82 -1.34 30.89
C TYR A 28 9.12 -2.21 29.68
N ILE A 29 8.46 -3.37 29.57
CA ILE A 29 8.57 -4.27 28.41
C ILE A 29 8.18 -3.53 27.14
N TRP A 30 7.06 -2.80 27.18
CA TRP A 30 6.62 -1.97 26.06
C TRP A 30 7.68 -0.92 25.74
N TRP A 31 8.18 -0.15 26.71
CA TRP A 31 9.14 0.95 26.51
C TRP A 31 10.52 0.49 26.02
N ARG A 32 10.94 -0.73 26.40
CA ARG A 32 12.25 -1.29 26.07
C ARG A 32 12.45 -1.42 24.55
N ARG A 33 13.67 -1.09 24.09
CA ARG A 33 14.10 -1.29 22.70
C ARG A 33 14.40 -2.76 22.46
N PRO A 34 14.03 -3.31 21.30
CA PRO A 34 14.62 -4.58 20.88
C PRO A 34 16.16 -4.50 20.93
N HIS A 35 16.81 -5.63 21.16
CA HIS A 35 18.27 -5.66 21.21
C HIS A 35 18.85 -5.20 19.85
N ASN A 36 19.91 -4.39 19.88
CA ASN A 36 20.57 -3.81 18.70
C ASN A 36 19.67 -2.92 17.80
N PHE A 37 18.56 -2.39 18.33
CA PHE A 37 17.78 -1.40 17.60
C PHE A 37 18.49 -0.04 17.55
N PRO A 38 18.43 0.68 16.42
CA PRO A 38 19.01 2.03 16.29
C PRO A 38 18.45 3.01 17.32
N PRO A 39 19.17 4.10 17.65
CA PRO A 39 18.65 5.18 18.49
C PRO A 39 17.47 5.90 17.80
N GLY A 40 16.69 6.69 18.54
CA GLY A 40 15.59 7.48 17.96
C GLY A 40 14.57 7.96 18.98
N PRO A 41 13.51 8.66 18.58
CA PRO A 41 12.45 9.06 19.50
C PRO A 41 11.49 7.89 19.81
N ARG A 42 11.04 7.79 21.07
CA ARG A 42 10.01 6.81 21.48
C ARG A 42 8.60 7.33 21.40
N GLY A 43 8.41 8.62 21.64
CA GLY A 43 7.10 9.24 21.74
C GLY A 43 6.33 8.84 23.00
N LEU A 44 5.00 8.86 22.93
CA LEU A 44 4.13 8.63 24.07
C LEU A 44 3.83 7.14 24.30
N PRO A 45 3.50 6.74 25.54
CA PRO A 45 3.03 5.40 25.84
C PRO A 45 1.88 4.95 24.92
N LEU A 46 1.91 3.68 24.48
CA LEU A 46 0.94 3.02 23.59
C LEU A 46 0.90 3.52 22.14
N ILE A 47 1.02 4.83 21.92
CA ILE A 47 0.82 5.48 20.61
C ILE A 47 2.16 5.70 19.88
N GLY A 48 3.25 5.85 20.63
CA GLY A 48 4.57 6.13 20.09
C GLY A 48 4.67 7.56 19.55
N VAL A 49 5.30 7.73 18.39
CA VAL A 49 5.63 9.06 17.83
C VAL A 49 4.50 9.70 17.01
N LEU A 50 3.38 9.00 16.80
CA LEU A 50 2.29 9.43 15.90
C LEU A 50 1.81 10.88 16.16
N PRO A 51 1.62 11.34 17.42
CA PRO A 51 1.15 12.70 17.67
C PRO A 51 2.14 13.79 17.22
N PHE A 52 3.40 13.43 16.98
CA PHE A 52 4.47 14.36 16.62
C PHE A 52 4.78 14.39 15.12
N LEU A 53 4.16 13.52 14.31
CA LEU A 53 4.43 13.44 12.87
C LEU A 53 3.81 14.57 12.05
N GLY A 54 2.73 15.17 12.55
CA GLY A 54 2.00 16.23 11.86
C GLY A 54 1.51 15.82 10.47
N ARG A 55 1.37 16.81 9.57
CA ARG A 55 0.90 16.59 8.19
C ARG A 55 1.98 16.02 7.26
N PHE A 56 3.26 16.28 7.56
CA PHE A 56 4.39 15.90 6.72
C PHE A 56 5.42 15.06 7.51
N PRO A 57 5.15 13.76 7.74
CA PRO A 57 6.03 12.89 8.54
C PRO A 57 7.47 12.84 8.02
N GLY A 58 7.67 12.92 6.70
CA GLY A 58 9.00 12.90 6.08
C GLY A 58 9.91 14.05 6.52
N GLU A 59 9.36 15.26 6.74
CA GLU A 59 10.14 16.39 7.24
C GLU A 59 10.53 16.19 8.71
N VAL A 60 9.63 15.63 9.50
CA VAL A 60 9.90 15.28 10.91
C VAL A 60 10.98 14.21 10.99
N PHE A 61 10.91 13.18 10.15
CA PHE A 61 11.93 12.13 10.09
C PHE A 61 13.30 12.66 9.69
N LYS A 62 13.35 13.55 8.70
CA LYS A 62 14.58 14.24 8.30
C LYS A 62 15.15 15.11 9.44
N LYS A 63 14.30 15.79 10.21
CA LYS A 63 14.77 16.57 11.36
C LYS A 63 15.35 15.66 12.44
N TRP A 64 14.67 14.56 12.76
CA TRP A 64 15.15 13.59 13.75
C TRP A 64 16.43 12.87 13.30
N SER A 65 16.64 12.64 12.01
CA SER A 65 17.89 12.03 11.54
C SER A 65 19.11 12.90 11.77
N LEU A 66 18.96 14.22 11.89
CA LEU A 66 20.05 15.11 12.28
C LEU A 66 20.48 14.92 13.74
N GLU A 67 19.58 14.44 14.60
CA GLU A 67 19.82 14.23 16.04
C GLU A 67 20.22 12.77 16.33
N TYR A 68 19.49 11.81 15.74
CA TYR A 68 19.65 10.38 16.02
C TYR A 68 20.53 9.64 15.00
N GLY A 69 20.90 10.30 13.91
CA GLY A 69 21.77 9.75 12.88
C GLY A 69 21.04 9.21 11.64
N PRO A 70 21.80 8.67 10.67
CA PRO A 70 21.31 8.31 9.33
C PRO A 70 20.32 7.14 9.34
N VAL A 71 20.47 6.23 10.31
CA VAL A 71 19.54 5.12 10.58
C VAL A 71 19.04 5.29 12.01
N MET A 72 17.73 5.47 12.15
CA MET A 72 17.09 5.69 13.44
C MET A 72 15.90 4.75 13.62
N SER A 73 15.41 4.61 14.85
CA SER A 73 14.20 3.84 15.12
C SER A 73 13.13 4.66 15.83
N ILE A 74 11.91 4.55 15.34
CA ILE A 74 10.71 5.14 15.90
C ILE A 74 9.76 4.04 16.35
N ARG A 75 8.83 4.37 17.23
CA ARG A 75 7.71 3.49 17.55
C ARG A 75 6.41 4.10 17.05
N MET A 76 5.60 3.32 16.35
CA MET A 76 4.27 3.69 15.89
C MET A 76 3.27 2.68 16.44
N GLY A 77 2.47 3.10 17.42
CA GLY A 77 1.61 2.19 18.16
C GLY A 77 2.39 1.06 18.83
N ARG A 78 2.14 -0.17 18.37
CA ARG A 78 2.82 -1.40 18.84
C ARG A 78 4.01 -1.81 17.97
N SER A 79 4.26 -1.10 16.88
CA SER A 79 5.26 -1.46 15.88
C SER A 79 6.54 -0.64 16.06
N ASP A 80 7.68 -1.30 16.15
CA ASP A 80 8.99 -0.67 16.05
C ASP A 80 9.38 -0.55 14.57
N VAL A 81 9.75 0.65 14.13
CA VAL A 81 10.04 0.97 12.73
C VAL A 81 11.42 1.59 12.62
N VAL A 82 12.22 1.07 11.69
CA VAL A 82 13.53 1.63 11.34
C VAL A 82 13.33 2.62 10.19
N VAL A 83 13.88 3.82 10.34
CA VAL A 83 13.83 4.89 9.35
C VAL A 83 15.24 5.13 8.83
N VAL A 84 15.38 5.08 7.51
CA VAL A 84 16.63 5.28 6.78
C VAL A 84 16.57 6.62 6.07
N ASN A 85 17.50 7.53 6.36
CA ASN A 85 17.41 8.94 5.94
C ASN A 85 18.56 9.44 5.05
N THR A 86 19.55 8.61 4.73
CA THR A 86 20.67 8.98 3.84
C THR A 86 20.77 8.04 2.64
N GLY A 87 21.39 8.52 1.56
CA GLY A 87 21.60 7.72 0.35
C GLY A 87 22.46 6.48 0.61
N ASP A 88 23.52 6.62 1.41
CA ASP A 88 24.42 5.52 1.73
C ASP A 88 23.71 4.41 2.53
N SER A 89 23.00 4.78 3.60
CA SER A 89 22.24 3.81 4.39
C SER A 89 21.07 3.22 3.62
N PHE A 90 20.47 3.97 2.68
CA PHE A 90 19.46 3.42 1.77
C PHE A 90 20.05 2.37 0.84
N ARG A 91 21.23 2.66 0.26
CA ARG A 91 21.95 1.71 -0.61
C ARG A 91 22.32 0.45 0.16
N GLU A 92 22.88 0.59 1.36
CA GLU A 92 23.20 -0.55 2.22
C GLU A 92 21.95 -1.38 2.53
N ALA A 93 20.88 -0.76 3.03
CA ALA A 93 19.68 -1.47 3.47
C ALA A 93 18.91 -2.12 2.31
N PHE A 94 18.67 -1.40 1.21
CA PHE A 94 17.75 -1.84 0.15
C PHE A 94 18.45 -2.44 -1.08
N VAL A 95 19.75 -2.24 -1.25
CA VAL A 95 20.53 -2.82 -2.36
C VAL A 95 21.43 -3.94 -1.86
N GLU A 96 22.35 -3.65 -0.94
CA GLU A 96 23.35 -4.63 -0.47
C GLU A 96 22.72 -5.70 0.43
N GLN A 97 21.87 -5.27 1.36
CA GLN A 97 21.08 -6.12 2.25
C GLN A 97 19.66 -6.35 1.73
N GLY A 98 19.41 -6.11 0.44
CA GLY A 98 18.07 -6.13 -0.16
C GLY A 98 17.32 -7.44 0.08
N ALA A 99 18.01 -8.59 0.13
CA ALA A 99 17.38 -9.87 0.45
C ALA A 99 16.79 -9.92 1.88
N ASN A 100 17.42 -9.25 2.84
CA ASN A 100 17.00 -9.20 4.24
C ASN A 100 15.91 -8.14 4.51
N THR A 101 15.83 -7.11 3.66
CA THR A 101 14.87 -5.99 3.78
C THR A 101 13.73 -6.04 2.76
N SER A 102 13.67 -7.09 1.93
CA SER A 102 12.61 -7.27 0.93
C SER A 102 11.27 -7.73 1.52
N GLY A 103 11.21 -8.01 2.82
CA GLY A 103 9.97 -8.37 3.50
C GLY A 103 8.88 -7.31 3.32
N ARG A 104 7.62 -7.75 3.35
CA ARG A 104 6.46 -6.84 3.24
C ARG A 104 5.62 -6.93 4.51
N PRO A 105 5.36 -5.81 5.21
CA PRO A 105 4.40 -5.82 6.29
C PRO A 105 3.01 -6.17 5.74
N PRO A 106 2.23 -7.03 6.41
CA PRO A 106 0.89 -7.36 5.96
C PRO A 106 0.01 -6.11 5.90
N ASP A 107 -0.64 -5.90 4.76
CA ASP A 107 -1.64 -4.85 4.61
C ASP A 107 -3.03 -5.44 4.84
N ILE A 108 -3.55 -5.24 6.05
CA ILE A 108 -4.82 -5.82 6.51
C ILE A 108 -5.98 -5.32 5.65
N MET A 109 -5.91 -4.09 5.16
CA MET A 109 -7.01 -3.47 4.41
C MET A 109 -7.06 -3.94 2.99
N PHE A 110 -5.90 -3.98 2.32
CA PHE A 110 -5.82 -4.53 0.98
C PHE A 110 -6.16 -6.02 0.96
N ALA A 111 -5.65 -6.79 1.93
CA ALA A 111 -5.94 -8.22 2.04
C ALA A 111 -7.45 -8.53 2.22
N GLN A 112 -8.22 -7.67 2.89
CA GLN A 112 -9.68 -7.83 3.03
C GLN A 112 -10.46 -7.80 1.71
N VAL A 113 -9.86 -7.25 0.65
CA VAL A 113 -10.48 -7.11 -0.67
C VAL A 113 -9.82 -8.03 -1.69
N THR A 114 -8.49 -8.11 -1.68
CA THR A 114 -7.74 -8.94 -2.63
C THR A 114 -7.64 -10.41 -2.19
N GLY A 115 -7.94 -10.71 -0.92
CA GLY A 115 -7.71 -12.04 -0.35
C GLY A 115 -6.22 -12.37 -0.27
N ASP A 116 -5.39 -11.36 0.00
CA ASP A 116 -3.92 -11.44 0.02
C ASP A 116 -3.29 -11.87 -1.33
N LYS A 117 -4.06 -11.69 -2.42
CA LYS A 117 -3.59 -11.93 -3.79
C LYS A 117 -2.96 -10.67 -4.37
N GLY A 118 -2.09 -10.88 -5.35
CA GLY A 118 -1.33 -9.83 -6.03
C GLY A 118 0.16 -9.89 -5.70
N LEU A 119 0.94 -8.99 -6.30
CA LEU A 119 2.40 -8.98 -6.15
C LEU A 119 2.90 -7.91 -5.17
N VAL A 120 2.21 -6.77 -5.08
CA VAL A 120 2.72 -5.57 -4.37
C VAL A 120 2.94 -5.82 -2.87
N PHE A 121 1.99 -6.49 -2.22
CA PHE A 121 2.01 -6.79 -0.78
C PHE A 121 2.44 -8.22 -0.44
N LYS A 122 2.75 -9.06 -1.45
CA LYS A 122 3.17 -10.45 -1.24
C LYS A 122 4.59 -10.48 -0.68
N ASP A 123 4.80 -11.34 0.32
CA ASP A 123 6.10 -11.47 0.95
C ASP A 123 7.17 -12.06 0.02
N TYR A 124 8.42 -11.74 0.31
CA TYR A 124 9.56 -12.11 -0.51
C TYR A 124 9.80 -13.63 -0.47
N SER A 125 9.50 -14.27 -1.59
CA SER A 125 9.56 -15.73 -1.75
C SER A 125 10.09 -16.12 -3.13
N ALA A 126 10.41 -17.40 -3.32
CA ALA A 126 10.80 -17.92 -4.63
C ALA A 126 9.70 -17.69 -5.69
N ASN A 127 8.44 -17.93 -5.31
CA ASN A 127 7.25 -17.65 -6.14
C ASN A 127 7.17 -16.14 -6.48
N PHE A 128 7.29 -15.24 -5.49
CA PHE A 128 7.31 -13.80 -5.75
C PHE A 128 8.36 -13.40 -6.80
N LYS A 129 9.59 -13.94 -6.69
CA LYS A 129 10.67 -13.66 -7.67
C LYS A 129 10.32 -14.17 -9.06
N ALA A 130 9.80 -15.40 -9.15
CA ALA A 130 9.43 -16.02 -10.42
C ALA A 130 8.31 -15.23 -11.11
N THR A 131 7.23 -14.93 -10.38
CA THR A 131 6.09 -14.15 -10.88
C THR A 131 6.53 -12.74 -11.30
N LYS A 132 7.30 -12.03 -10.46
CA LYS A 132 7.84 -10.70 -10.81
C LYS A 132 8.69 -10.74 -12.08
N LYS A 133 9.58 -11.73 -12.19
CA LYS A 133 10.48 -11.91 -13.35
C LYS A 133 9.68 -12.18 -14.62
N TRP A 134 8.64 -13.01 -14.54
CA TRP A 134 7.74 -13.26 -15.66
C TRP A 134 6.99 -11.99 -16.07
N ILE A 135 6.36 -11.28 -15.13
CA ILE A 135 5.62 -10.03 -15.42
C ILE A 135 6.52 -9.00 -16.12
N LEU A 136 7.73 -8.77 -15.61
CA LEU A 136 8.66 -7.79 -16.19
C LEU A 136 9.12 -8.19 -17.60
N ARG A 137 9.35 -9.50 -17.84
CA ARG A 137 9.68 -10.01 -19.18
C ARG A 137 8.53 -9.77 -20.15
N THR A 138 7.31 -10.09 -19.74
CA THR A 138 6.10 -9.89 -20.56
C THR A 138 5.88 -8.40 -20.84
N LEU A 139 5.91 -7.53 -19.84
CA LEU A 139 5.75 -6.08 -20.05
C LEU A 139 6.85 -5.50 -20.96
N SER A 140 8.08 -6.04 -20.91
CA SER A 140 9.15 -5.63 -21.83
C SER A 140 8.84 -5.97 -23.29
N GLN A 141 8.06 -7.03 -23.57
CA GLN A 141 7.60 -7.35 -24.92
C GLN A 141 6.58 -6.32 -25.43
N TYR A 142 5.75 -5.78 -24.53
CA TYR A 142 4.80 -4.69 -24.83
C TYR A 142 5.43 -3.28 -24.83
N GLY A 143 6.77 -3.21 -24.82
CA GLY A 143 7.50 -1.96 -24.98
C GLY A 143 7.96 -1.31 -23.67
N LEU A 144 7.68 -1.89 -22.48
CA LEU A 144 8.19 -1.35 -21.22
C LEU A 144 9.72 -1.21 -21.27
N GLY A 145 10.22 0.02 -21.08
CA GLY A 145 11.64 0.35 -21.15
C GLY A 145 12.24 0.35 -22.55
N ARG A 146 11.41 0.40 -23.61
CA ARG A 146 11.81 0.42 -25.02
C ARG A 146 11.04 1.48 -25.79
N ARG A 147 11.45 1.71 -27.06
CA ARG A 147 10.84 2.68 -27.97
C ARG A 147 9.32 2.53 -28.16
N GLY A 148 8.79 1.31 -28.12
CA GLY A 148 7.34 1.07 -28.27
C GLY A 148 6.47 1.61 -27.13
N MET A 149 7.03 1.90 -25.95
CA MET A 149 6.35 2.64 -24.89
C MET A 149 6.40 4.15 -25.15
N GLU A 150 7.55 4.65 -25.63
CA GLU A 150 7.72 6.06 -25.99
C GLU A 150 6.70 6.48 -27.05
N GLU A 151 6.52 5.67 -28.09
CA GLU A 151 5.53 5.90 -29.15
C GLU A 151 4.10 6.00 -28.58
N LYS A 152 3.70 5.10 -27.68
CA LYS A 152 2.37 5.16 -27.01
C LYS A 152 2.20 6.39 -26.13
N ILE A 153 3.26 6.79 -25.43
CA ILE A 153 3.24 8.00 -24.59
C ILE A 153 3.10 9.24 -25.47
N GLN A 154 3.83 9.30 -26.59
CA GLN A 154 3.74 10.41 -27.54
C GLN A 154 2.35 10.50 -28.16
N GLU A 155 1.80 9.38 -28.64
CA GLU A 155 0.44 9.31 -29.17
C GLU A 155 -0.59 9.81 -28.15
N GLU A 156 -0.53 9.33 -26.90
CA GLU A 156 -1.48 9.76 -25.88
C GLU A 156 -1.27 11.23 -25.46
N ALA A 157 -0.04 11.73 -25.48
CA ALA A 157 0.26 13.15 -25.25
C ALA A 157 -0.31 14.04 -26.36
N ASP A 158 -0.25 13.59 -27.62
CA ASP A 158 -0.88 14.28 -28.74
C ASP A 158 -2.41 14.26 -28.61
N CYS A 159 -3.00 13.15 -28.15
CA CYS A 159 -4.42 13.10 -27.81
C CYS A 159 -4.80 14.09 -26.71
N LEU A 160 -4.02 14.18 -25.63
CA LEU A 160 -4.24 15.17 -24.57
C LEU A 160 -4.14 16.60 -25.13
N ALA A 161 -3.12 16.89 -25.94
CA ALA A 161 -2.95 18.20 -26.56
C ALA A 161 -4.15 18.54 -27.46
N GLY A 162 -4.64 17.57 -28.24
CA GLY A 162 -5.87 17.67 -29.03
C GLY A 162 -7.07 18.02 -28.16
N TYR A 163 -7.29 17.26 -27.09
CA TYR A 163 -8.36 17.52 -26.12
C TYR A 163 -8.29 18.93 -25.54
N LEU A 164 -7.13 19.37 -25.06
CA LEU A 164 -6.95 20.70 -24.45
C LEU A 164 -7.18 21.84 -25.45
N ARG A 165 -6.84 21.66 -26.73
CA ARG A 165 -7.17 22.64 -27.78
C ARG A 165 -8.69 22.84 -27.91
N THR A 166 -9.51 21.82 -27.72
CA THR A 166 -10.98 21.96 -27.73
C THR A 166 -11.55 22.71 -26.52
N LYS A 167 -10.74 22.87 -25.47
CA LYS A 167 -11.12 23.49 -24.19
C LYS A 167 -10.54 24.88 -23.99
N VAL A 168 -9.93 25.49 -25.01
CA VAL A 168 -9.41 26.86 -24.94
C VAL A 168 -10.51 27.82 -24.48
N GLY A 169 -10.19 28.63 -23.47
CA GLY A 169 -11.13 29.58 -22.85
C GLY A 169 -12.14 28.96 -21.88
N LYS A 170 -12.05 27.64 -21.61
CA LYS A 170 -12.91 26.94 -20.64
C LYS A 170 -12.07 26.42 -19.47
N PRO A 171 -12.64 26.32 -18.26
CA PRO A 171 -11.98 25.66 -17.13
C PRO A 171 -11.81 24.16 -17.43
N VAL A 172 -10.64 23.61 -17.08
CA VAL A 172 -10.32 22.19 -17.22
C VAL A 172 -9.67 21.72 -15.94
N ASP A 173 -10.07 20.54 -15.44
CA ASP A 173 -9.31 19.83 -14.42
C ASP A 173 -8.11 19.15 -15.06
N PHE A 174 -6.98 19.87 -15.10
CA PHE A 174 -5.75 19.37 -15.69
C PHE A 174 -5.17 18.16 -14.93
N LYS A 175 -5.43 18.05 -13.62
CA LYS A 175 -4.98 16.91 -12.81
C LYS A 175 -5.70 15.64 -13.27
N LEU A 176 -7.02 15.71 -13.47
CA LEU A 176 -7.79 14.60 -14.01
C LEU A 176 -7.36 14.26 -15.43
N SER A 177 -7.07 15.24 -16.28
CA SER A 177 -6.57 14.99 -17.63
C SER A 177 -5.23 14.24 -17.62
N LEU A 178 -4.31 14.58 -16.72
CA LEU A 178 -3.05 13.82 -16.56
C LEU A 178 -3.29 12.39 -16.05
N TYR A 179 -4.28 12.19 -15.17
CA TYR A 179 -4.67 10.84 -14.74
C TYR A 179 -5.22 10.02 -15.91
N CYS A 180 -6.08 10.59 -16.75
CA CYS A 180 -6.56 9.94 -17.97
C CYS A 180 -5.41 9.57 -18.91
N LEU A 181 -4.46 10.48 -19.16
CA LEU A 181 -3.29 10.19 -19.99
C LEU A 181 -2.50 8.99 -19.45
N THR A 182 -2.12 9.03 -18.17
CA THR A 182 -1.32 7.95 -17.57
C THR A 182 -2.09 6.63 -17.55
N SER A 183 -3.39 6.67 -17.28
CA SER A 183 -4.22 5.47 -17.28
C SER A 183 -4.41 4.91 -18.67
N ASN A 184 -4.58 5.73 -19.70
CA ASN A 184 -4.70 5.28 -21.08
C ASN A 184 -3.43 4.56 -21.54
N VAL A 185 -2.25 5.10 -21.25
CA VAL A 185 -0.97 4.43 -21.57
C VAL A 185 -0.91 3.05 -20.90
N VAL A 186 -1.28 2.95 -19.61
CA VAL A 186 -1.30 1.66 -18.90
C VAL A 186 -2.39 0.73 -19.45
N SER A 187 -3.59 1.22 -19.69
CA SER A 187 -4.73 0.43 -20.19
C SER A 187 -4.52 -0.09 -21.61
N LEU A 188 -3.81 0.64 -22.45
CA LEU A 188 -3.39 0.19 -23.78
C LEU A 188 -2.48 -1.03 -23.70
N ILE A 189 -1.55 -1.04 -22.74
CA ILE A 189 -0.63 -2.16 -22.53
C ILE A 189 -1.31 -3.33 -21.85
N MET A 190 -2.15 -3.03 -20.86
CA MET A 190 -2.75 -4.05 -20.01
C MET A 190 -3.92 -4.76 -20.68
N SER A 191 -4.76 -4.03 -21.42
CA SER A 191 -6.03 -4.52 -21.97
C SER A 191 -6.34 -4.02 -23.38
N GLY A 192 -5.36 -3.46 -24.08
CA GLY A 192 -5.55 -2.92 -25.44
C GLY A 192 -6.54 -1.76 -25.55
N ARG A 193 -6.94 -1.15 -24.42
CA ARG A 193 -8.04 -0.17 -24.37
C ARG A 193 -7.55 1.24 -24.10
N ARG A 194 -8.17 2.19 -24.79
CA ARG A 194 -8.07 3.62 -24.56
C ARG A 194 -9.46 4.18 -24.23
N TYR A 195 -9.53 5.08 -23.27
CA TYR A 195 -10.75 5.78 -22.87
C TYR A 195 -10.70 7.22 -23.35
N ASP A 196 -11.88 7.77 -23.67
CA ASP A 196 -12.00 9.19 -24.01
C ASP A 196 -11.72 10.06 -22.78
N TYR A 197 -11.20 11.28 -23.00
CA TYR A 197 -10.95 12.22 -21.91
C TYR A 197 -12.23 12.69 -21.23
N GLU A 198 -13.38 12.56 -21.87
CA GLU A 198 -14.71 12.89 -21.34
C GLU A 198 -15.52 11.66 -20.90
N ASP A 199 -14.92 10.46 -20.89
CA ASP A 199 -15.57 9.26 -20.36
C ASP A 199 -15.77 9.40 -18.84
N GLU A 200 -17.00 9.73 -18.44
CA GLU A 200 -17.39 9.95 -17.04
C GLU A 200 -17.15 8.71 -16.17
N GLU A 201 -17.31 7.49 -16.73
CA GLU A 201 -17.07 6.27 -15.98
C GLU A 201 -15.57 6.10 -15.73
N HIS A 202 -14.74 6.37 -16.74
CA HIS A 202 -13.29 6.35 -16.61
C HIS A 202 -12.79 7.38 -15.59
N GLN A 203 -13.23 8.63 -15.72
CA GLN A 203 -12.88 9.69 -14.79
C GLN A 203 -13.25 9.33 -13.35
N LYS A 204 -14.47 8.83 -13.13
CA LYS A 204 -14.93 8.38 -11.80
C LYS A 204 -14.07 7.24 -11.26
N ARG A 205 -13.64 6.29 -12.10
CA ARG A 205 -12.71 5.23 -11.67
C ARG A 205 -11.36 5.80 -11.22
N LEU A 206 -10.82 6.79 -11.94
CA LEU A 206 -9.56 7.44 -11.58
C LEU A 206 -9.66 8.24 -10.29
N GLU A 207 -10.77 8.92 -10.05
CA GLU A 207 -11.05 9.58 -8.77
C GLU A 207 -11.12 8.57 -7.62
N LEU A 208 -11.76 7.41 -7.81
CA LEU A 208 -11.77 6.35 -6.81
C LEU A 208 -10.36 5.83 -6.51
N ILE A 209 -9.52 5.63 -7.53
CA ILE A 209 -8.11 5.25 -7.35
C ILE A 209 -7.36 6.32 -6.55
N HIS A 210 -7.54 7.60 -6.89
CA HIS A 210 -6.92 8.70 -6.15
C HIS A 210 -7.35 8.69 -4.67
N LEU A 211 -8.62 8.46 -4.39
CA LEU A 211 -9.18 8.40 -3.05
C LEU A 211 -8.81 7.12 -2.27
N ILE A 212 -8.39 6.05 -2.95
CA ILE A 212 -7.82 4.86 -2.28
C ILE A 212 -6.44 5.20 -1.69
N PHE A 213 -5.62 5.97 -2.40
CA PHE A 213 -4.24 6.26 -2.00
C PHE A 213 -4.05 7.61 -1.30
N GLY A 214 -5.03 8.51 -1.34
CA GLY A 214 -4.82 9.90 -0.95
C GLY A 214 -6.03 10.63 -0.39
N ASP A 215 -7.05 9.92 0.14
CA ASP A 215 -8.15 10.59 0.85
C ASP A 215 -7.63 11.21 2.17
N PRO A 216 -7.50 12.55 2.25
CA PRO A 216 -6.88 13.19 3.41
C PRO A 216 -7.73 13.05 4.68
N ASN A 217 -9.03 12.83 4.53
CA ASN A 217 -9.93 12.68 5.68
C ASN A 217 -9.80 11.28 6.28
N ASP A 218 -9.71 10.25 5.45
CA ASP A 218 -9.76 8.86 5.89
C ASP A 218 -8.37 8.24 6.07
N ALA A 219 -7.33 8.70 5.38
CA ALA A 219 -5.96 8.16 5.50
C ALA A 219 -5.43 8.11 6.95
N PRO A 220 -5.57 9.15 7.81
CA PRO A 220 -5.14 9.06 9.21
C PRO A 220 -5.92 8.00 9.99
N LYS A 221 -7.21 7.82 9.70
CA LYS A 221 -8.04 6.82 10.36
C LYS A 221 -7.62 5.41 9.95
N LEU A 222 -7.34 5.21 8.66
CA LEU A 222 -6.90 3.93 8.10
C LEU A 222 -5.54 3.52 8.68
N LEU A 223 -4.57 4.44 8.74
CA LEU A 223 -3.28 4.20 9.39
C LEU A 223 -3.46 3.76 10.85
N LEU A 224 -4.37 4.39 11.59
CA LEU A 224 -4.65 3.99 12.97
C LEU A 224 -5.25 2.58 13.06
N ILE A 225 -6.06 2.16 12.09
CA ILE A 225 -6.57 0.79 12.05
C ILE A 225 -5.44 -0.21 11.75
N ASP A 226 -4.49 0.11 10.87
CA ASP A 226 -3.33 -0.77 10.63
C ASP A 226 -2.48 -0.96 11.89
N LEU A 227 -2.31 0.11 12.67
CA LEU A 227 -1.56 0.07 13.93
C LEU A 227 -2.35 -0.58 15.07
N PHE A 228 -3.68 -0.42 15.06
CA PHE A 228 -4.61 -0.95 16.07
C PHE A 228 -5.84 -1.57 15.40
N PRO A 229 -5.76 -2.84 14.98
CA PRO A 229 -6.83 -3.48 14.20
C PRO A 229 -8.21 -3.51 14.86
N ALA A 230 -8.27 -3.40 16.20
CA ALA A 230 -9.52 -3.31 16.94
C ALA A 230 -10.32 -2.03 16.65
N LEU A 231 -9.67 -0.94 16.21
CA LEU A 231 -10.35 0.32 15.91
C LEU A 231 -11.36 0.19 14.77
N LYS A 232 -11.21 -0.80 13.87
CA LYS A 232 -12.11 -1.04 12.74
C LYS A 232 -13.58 -1.25 13.14
N TYR A 233 -13.86 -1.61 14.39
CA TYR A 233 -15.21 -1.83 14.89
C TYR A 233 -15.88 -0.56 15.43
N LEU A 234 -15.13 0.50 15.69
CA LEU A 234 -15.67 1.78 16.15
C LEU A 234 -16.32 2.54 15.00
N PRO A 235 -17.45 3.25 15.21
CA PRO A 235 -18.26 3.81 14.13
C PRO A 235 -17.47 4.65 13.10
N VAL A 236 -16.66 5.59 13.56
CA VAL A 236 -15.91 6.52 12.69
C VAL A 236 -14.85 5.80 11.84
N PHE A 237 -14.15 4.83 12.43
CA PHE A 237 -13.13 4.03 11.76
C PHE A 237 -13.75 2.98 10.84
N LYS A 238 -14.87 2.39 11.26
CA LYS A 238 -15.66 1.45 10.46
C LYS A 238 -16.14 2.12 9.18
N THR A 239 -16.70 3.33 9.25
CA THR A 239 -17.15 4.07 8.07
C THR A 239 -16.01 4.36 7.10
N ALA A 240 -14.83 4.75 7.59
CA ALA A 240 -13.66 4.97 6.75
C ALA A 240 -13.18 3.67 6.07
N ASN A 241 -13.15 2.56 6.82
CA ASN A 241 -12.79 1.25 6.29
C ASN A 241 -13.79 0.75 5.23
N ASP A 242 -15.09 0.89 5.51
CA ASP A 242 -16.16 0.47 4.58
C ASP A 242 -16.13 1.30 3.29
N LYS A 243 -15.84 2.61 3.39
CA LYS A 243 -15.61 3.48 2.23
C LYS A 243 -14.42 3.01 1.40
N LEU A 244 -13.25 2.79 2.01
CA LEU A 244 -12.07 2.27 1.32
C LEU A 244 -12.40 0.95 0.62
N ARG A 245 -13.05 0.02 1.34
CA ARG A 245 -13.44 -1.29 0.81
C ARG A 245 -14.38 -1.17 -0.39
N SER A 246 -15.35 -0.27 -0.33
CA SER A 246 -16.28 -0.02 -1.44
C SER A 246 -15.55 0.51 -2.67
N ARG A 247 -14.66 1.51 -2.50
CA ARG A 247 -13.82 2.07 -3.58
C ARG A 247 -12.96 0.99 -4.23
N MET A 248 -12.27 0.18 -3.42
CA MET A 248 -11.44 -0.91 -3.92
C MET A 248 -12.25 -1.97 -4.68
N LYS A 249 -13.43 -2.36 -4.16
CA LYS A 249 -14.31 -3.30 -4.84
C LYS A 249 -14.81 -2.77 -6.19
N ALA A 250 -15.11 -1.47 -6.29
CA ALA A 250 -15.53 -0.86 -7.56
C ALA A 250 -14.41 -0.92 -8.60
N VAL A 251 -13.18 -0.53 -8.24
CA VAL A 251 -12.01 -0.56 -9.14
C VAL A 251 -11.66 -2.00 -9.56
N LEU A 252 -11.69 -2.95 -8.62
CA LEU A 252 -11.43 -4.36 -8.91
C LEU A 252 -12.57 -4.99 -9.73
N GLY A 253 -13.82 -4.57 -9.52
CA GLY A 253 -14.96 -5.00 -10.31
C GLY A 253 -14.81 -4.65 -11.79
N PHE A 254 -14.36 -3.42 -12.08
CA PHE A 254 -14.03 -3.00 -13.44
C PHE A 254 -12.92 -3.85 -14.06
N THR A 255 -11.82 -4.04 -13.32
CA THR A 255 -10.70 -4.88 -13.78
C THR A 255 -11.17 -6.31 -14.07
N ARG A 256 -12.02 -6.87 -13.21
CA ARG A 256 -12.63 -8.19 -13.40
C ARG A 256 -13.50 -8.23 -14.65
N SER A 257 -14.32 -7.22 -14.90
CA SER A 257 -15.15 -7.13 -16.10
C SER A 257 -14.29 -7.19 -17.37
N ASN A 258 -13.20 -6.41 -17.41
CA ASN A 258 -12.26 -6.46 -18.53
C ASN A 258 -11.66 -7.87 -18.70
N ILE A 259 -11.19 -8.50 -17.62
CA ILE A 259 -10.63 -9.87 -17.68
C ILE A 259 -11.67 -10.88 -18.19
N GLU A 260 -12.92 -10.81 -17.73
CA GLU A 260 -13.98 -11.71 -18.19
C GLU A 260 -14.32 -11.53 -19.67
N GLU A 261 -14.25 -10.30 -20.18
CA GLU A 261 -14.38 -10.04 -21.62
C GLU A 261 -13.23 -10.68 -22.40
N HIS A 262 -11.99 -10.53 -21.95
CA HIS A 262 -10.83 -11.14 -22.59
C HIS A 262 -10.94 -12.67 -22.60
N LYS A 263 -11.40 -13.29 -21.50
CA LYS A 263 -11.64 -14.73 -21.45
C LYS A 263 -12.66 -15.21 -22.48
N LYS A 264 -13.70 -14.42 -22.76
CA LYS A 264 -14.76 -14.77 -23.73
C LYS A 264 -14.27 -14.70 -25.17
N THR A 265 -13.42 -13.73 -25.47
CA THR A 265 -12.88 -13.48 -26.82
C THR A 265 -11.44 -13.98 -26.98
N PHE A 266 -10.98 -14.88 -26.09
CA PHE A 266 -9.60 -15.32 -26.08
C PHE A 266 -9.34 -16.29 -27.23
N GLU A 267 -8.38 -15.95 -28.08
CA GLU A 267 -7.91 -16.80 -29.17
C GLU A 267 -6.42 -17.13 -28.96
N LYS A 268 -6.05 -18.40 -29.13
CA LYS A 268 -4.68 -18.85 -28.82
C LYS A 268 -3.65 -18.24 -29.78
N ASP A 269 -4.04 -18.02 -31.02
CA ASP A 269 -3.17 -17.58 -32.10
C ASP A 269 -3.19 -16.06 -32.30
N ASP A 270 -4.05 -15.33 -31.56
CA ASP A 270 -4.15 -13.87 -31.56
C ASP A 270 -4.10 -13.32 -30.13
N ILE A 271 -2.88 -13.05 -29.64
CA ILE A 271 -2.65 -12.49 -28.30
C ILE A 271 -2.60 -10.96 -28.40
N ARG A 272 -3.61 -10.29 -27.85
CA ARG A 272 -3.80 -8.84 -28.04
C ARG A 272 -2.98 -7.99 -27.06
N ASP A 273 -2.87 -8.42 -25.82
CA ASP A 273 -2.31 -7.62 -24.73
C ASP A 273 -1.80 -8.46 -23.55
N PHE A 274 -1.41 -7.77 -22.47
CA PHE A 274 -0.92 -8.40 -21.26
C PHE A 274 -1.94 -9.36 -20.62
N ILE A 275 -3.23 -9.03 -20.61
CA ILE A 275 -4.26 -9.92 -20.04
C ILE A 275 -4.31 -11.23 -20.84
N ASP A 276 -4.36 -11.17 -22.17
CA ASP A 276 -4.36 -12.38 -23.00
C ASP A 276 -3.08 -13.19 -22.82
N THR A 277 -1.94 -12.52 -22.70
CA THR A 277 -0.66 -13.21 -22.43
C THR A 277 -0.68 -13.92 -21.09
N PHE A 278 -1.26 -13.29 -20.07
CA PHE A 278 -1.44 -13.89 -18.75
C PHE A 278 -2.40 -15.08 -18.81
N LEU A 279 -3.51 -14.96 -19.53
CA LEU A 279 -4.47 -16.05 -19.73
C LEU A 279 -3.84 -17.23 -20.49
N ALA A 280 -3.01 -16.96 -21.50
CA ALA A 280 -2.28 -17.98 -22.24
C ALA A 280 -1.27 -18.71 -21.34
N GLU A 281 -0.51 -17.99 -20.52
CA GLU A 281 0.41 -18.58 -19.55
C GLU A 281 -0.32 -19.44 -18.51
N MET A 282 -1.46 -18.97 -17.99
CA MET A 282 -2.27 -19.77 -17.06
C MET A 282 -2.82 -21.06 -17.67
N LYS A 283 -3.18 -21.04 -18.96
CA LYS A 283 -3.79 -22.20 -19.66
C LYS A 283 -2.75 -23.17 -20.22
N PHE A 284 -1.64 -22.65 -20.76
CA PHE A 284 -0.69 -23.42 -21.57
C PHE A 284 0.75 -23.36 -21.05
N GLY A 285 1.02 -22.59 -20.00
CA GLY A 285 2.34 -22.53 -19.36
C GLY A 285 2.75 -23.86 -18.73
N ASN A 286 4.03 -24.00 -18.43
CA ASN A 286 4.53 -25.19 -17.71
C ASN A 286 3.93 -25.25 -16.28
N GLU A 287 3.90 -26.44 -15.67
CA GLU A 287 3.28 -26.65 -14.35
C GLU A 287 3.86 -25.69 -13.29
N THR A 288 5.18 -25.52 -13.27
CA THR A 288 5.88 -24.60 -12.35
C THR A 288 5.43 -23.14 -12.53
N SER A 289 5.09 -22.71 -13.75
CA SER A 289 4.60 -21.35 -14.01
C SER A 289 3.15 -21.23 -13.58
N ARG A 290 2.31 -22.24 -13.82
CA ARG A 290 0.91 -22.25 -13.36
C ARG A 290 0.80 -22.16 -11.83
N ASP A 291 1.65 -22.88 -11.10
CA ASP A 291 1.70 -22.85 -9.63
C ASP A 291 2.15 -21.49 -9.07
N ASN A 292 2.86 -20.68 -9.86
CA ASN A 292 3.27 -19.33 -9.45
C ASN A 292 2.10 -18.32 -9.49
N PHE A 293 1.03 -18.61 -10.22
CA PHE A 293 -0.12 -17.72 -10.42
C PHE A 293 -1.39 -18.13 -9.64
N THR A 294 -1.39 -19.29 -9.02
CA THR A 294 -2.44 -19.77 -8.09
C THR A 294 -2.15 -19.39 -6.65
#